data_AF-A0AAJ1X7L7-F1
#
_entry.id   AF-A0AAJ1X7L7-F1
#
_cell.length_a   1.000
_cell.length_b   1.000
_cell.length_c   1.000
_cell.angle_alpha   90.00
_cell.angle_beta   90.00
_cell.angle_gamma   90.00
#
_symmetry.space_group_name_H-M   'P 1'
#
loop_
_entity.id
_entity.type
_entity.pdbx_description
1 polymer ?
#
loop_
_entity_poly.entity_id
_entity_poly.type
_entity_poly.pdbx_seq_one_letter_code
_entity_poly.pdbx_strand_id
1 'polypeptide(L)' 'MNNLRGVDLNLLVVLDALLSERHVSRAALRLNMSQPAVSHALARLRILLDDP' A
#
# COMPACT_ATOMS: atom_id res chain seq x y z
N MET A 1 -6.94 18.59 0.52
CA MET A 1 -7.04 18.33 1.98
C MET A 1 -7.26 16.84 2.17
N ASN A 2 -6.25 16.12 2.67
CA ASN A 2 -6.39 14.68 2.96
C ASN A 2 -7.40 14.46 4.07
N ASN A 3 -8.56 13.91 3.72
CA ASN A 3 -9.56 13.51 4.70
C ASN A 3 -9.18 12.15 5.29
N LEU A 4 -8.32 12.18 6.31
CA LEU A 4 -7.84 10.99 7.03
C LEU A 4 -8.98 10.18 7.67
N ARG A 5 -10.16 10.76 7.89
CA ARG A 5 -11.31 10.08 8.50
C ARG A 5 -11.96 9.04 7.57
N GLY A 6 -11.68 9.10 6.26
CA GLY A 6 -12.21 8.17 5.25
C GLY A 6 -11.16 7.22 4.66
N VAL A 7 -9.94 7.21 5.19
CA VAL A 7 -8.85 6.39 4.65
C VAL A 7 -9.03 4.93 5.06
N ASP A 8 -8.89 4.03 4.08
CA ASP A 8 -8.78 2.59 4.31
C ASP A 8 -7.50 2.29 5.09
N LEU A 9 -7.63 2.00 6.39
CA LEU A 9 -6.49 1.78 7.29
C LEU A 9 -5.64 0.56 6.89
N ASN A 10 -6.18 -0.37 6.10
CA ASN A 10 -5.38 -1.48 5.57
C ASN A 10 -4.27 -0.98 4.62
N LEU A 11 -4.43 0.19 4.01
CA LEU A 11 -3.38 0.81 3.20
C LEU A 11 -2.13 1.12 4.03
N LEU A 12 -2.25 1.39 5.33
CA LEU A 12 -1.10 1.64 6.20
C LEU A 12 -0.28 0.36 6.44
N VAL A 13 -0.94 -0.79 6.55
CA VAL A 13 -0.28 -2.10 6.66
C VAL A 13 0.45 -2.45 5.36
N VAL A 14 -0.18 -2.16 4.22
CA VAL A 14 0.46 -2.34 2.92
C VAL A 14 1.67 -1.40 2.76
N LEU A 15 1.54 -0.15 3.19
CA LEU A 15 2.61 0.84 3.16
C LEU A 15 3.82 0.39 3.99
N ASP A 16 3.61 -0.10 5.22
CA ASP A 16 4.69 -0.63 6.08
C ASP A 16 5.46 -1.76 5.38
N ALA A 17 4.75 -2.71 4.79
CA ALA A 17 5.38 -3.83 4.09
C ALA A 17 6.15 -3.37 2.86
N LEU A 18 5.63 -2.42 2.09
CA LEU A 18 6.31 -1.85 0.91
C LEU A 18 7.58 -1.09 1.30
N LEU A 19 7.55 -0.29 2.36
CA LEU A 19 8.71 0.45 2.85
C LEU A 19 9.78 -0.49 3.42
N SER A 20 9.37 -1.56 4.10
CA SER A 20 10.27 -2.58 4.66
C SER A 20 10.94 -3.41 3.57
N GLU A 21 10.15 -3.97 2.65
CA GLU A 21 10.64 -4.93 1.65
C GLU A 21 11.26 -4.26 0.43
N ARG A 22 10.89 -3.00 0.14
CA ARG A 22 11.27 -2.24 -1.06
C ARG A 22 11.05 -3.00 -2.37
N HIS A 23 10.15 -3.98 -2.35
CA HIS A 23 9.88 -4.87 -3.47
C HIS A 23 8.44 -5.41 -3.38
N VAL A 24 7.63 -5.11 -4.40
CA VAL A 24 6.18 -5.39 -4.39
C VAL A 24 5.88 -6.89 -4.20
N SER A 25 6.59 -7.78 -4.91
CA SER A 25 6.36 -9.22 -4.77
C SER A 25 6.71 -9.77 -3.38
N ARG A 26 7.72 -9.19 -2.70
CA ARG A 26 8.10 -9.61 -1.35
C ARG A 26 7.09 -9.10 -0.32
N ALA A 27 6.60 -7.87 -0.50
CA ALA A 27 5.52 -7.33 0.32
C ALA A 27 4.24 -8.17 0.17
N ALA A 28 3.91 -8.63 -1.04
CA ALA A 28 2.78 -9.53 -1.28
C ALA A 28 2.92 -10.86 -0.54
N LEU A 29 4.11 -11.47 -0.57
CA LEU A 29 4.40 -12.69 0.20
C LEU A 29 4.26 -12.44 1.71
N ARG A 30 4.83 -11.35 2.24
CA ARG A 30 4.76 -11.00 3.67
C ARG A 30 3.32 -10.77 4.16
N LEU A 31 2.48 -10.17 3.32
CA LEU A 31 1.08 -9.86 3.62
C LEU A 31 0.12 -11.00 3.31
N ASN A 32 0.61 -12.13 2.78
CA ASN A 32 -0.21 -13.23 2.26
C ASN A 32 -1.26 -12.75 1.25
N MET A 33 -0.85 -11.83 0.36
CA MET A 33 -1.66 -11.23 -0.71
C MET A 33 -1.10 -11.60 -2.07
N SER A 34 -1.92 -11.44 -3.12
CA SER A 34 -1.40 -11.51 -4.49
C SER A 34 -0.61 -10.25 -4.84
N GLN A 35 0.41 -10.38 -5.69
CA GLN A 35 1.19 -9.24 -6.18
C GLN A 35 0.32 -8.17 -6.89
N PRO A 36 -0.71 -8.51 -7.69
CA PRO A 36 -1.65 -7.54 -8.23
C PRO A 36 -2.42 -6.75 -7.16
N ALA A 37 -2.82 -7.40 -6.05
CA ALA A 37 -3.54 -6.74 -4.96
C ALA A 37 -2.65 -5.69 -4.26
N VAL A 38 -1.37 -6.01 -4.03
CA VAL A 38 -0.40 -5.07 -3.47
C VAL A 38 -0.09 -3.92 -4.44
N SER A 39 0.06 -4.20 -5.73
CA SER A 39 0.24 -3.16 -6.75
C SER A 39 -0.95 -2.18 -6.80
N HIS A 40 -2.17 -2.69 -6.71
CA HIS A 40 -3.37 -1.86 -6.67
C HIS A 40 -3.44 -1.01 -5.38
N ALA A 41 -3.06 -1.59 -4.23
CA ALA A 41 -2.97 -0.86 -2.97
C ALA A 41 -1.87 0.23 -3.01
N LEU A 42 -0.72 -0.03 -3.64
CA LEU A 42 0.33 0.98 -3.89
C LEU A 42 -0.19 2.12 -4.76
N ALA A 43 -0.95 1.84 -5.82
CA ALA A 43 -1.55 2.88 -6.64
C ALA A 43 -2.54 3.76 -5.83
N ARG A 44 -3.36 3.15 -4.96
CA ARG A 44 -4.23 3.90 -4.04
C ARG A 44 -3.44 4.74 -3.04
N LEU A 45 -2.34 4.21 -2.49
CA LEU A 45 -1.45 4.93 -1.58
C LEU A 45 -0.84 6.15 -2.24
N ARG A 46 -0.35 6.01 -3.47
CA ARG A 46 0.19 7.09 -4.29
C ARG A 46 -0.80 8.23 -4.49
N ILE A 47 -2.02 7.91 -4.91
CA ILE A 47 -3.10 8.90 -5.05
C ILE A 47 -3.43 9.57 -3.70
N LEU A 48 -3.50 8.78 -2.63
CA LEU A 48 -3.83 9.30 -1.30
C LEU A 48 -2.74 10.24 -0.76
N LEU A 49 -1.47 9.95 -1.04
CA LEU A 49 -0.33 10.70 -0.51
C LEU A 49 0.20 11.78 -1.48
N ASP A 50 -0.43 11.91 -2.64
CA ASP A 50 0.00 12.80 -3.73
C ASP A 50 1.45 12.48 -4.18
N ASP A 51 1.76 11.18 -4.27
CA ASP A 51 3.06 10.61 -4.62
C ASP A 51 2.99 9.89 -5.99
N PRO A 52 3.91 10.16 -6.95
CA PRO A 52 3.88 9.57 -8.30
C PRO A 52 4.33 8.09 -8.41
#